data_AF-A0A960Y4X0-F1
#
_entry.id   AF-A0A960Y4X0-F1
#
_cell.length_a   1.000
_cell.length_b   1.000
_cell.length_c   1.000
_cell.angle_alpha   90.00
_cell.angle_beta   90.00
_cell.angle_gamma   90.00
#
_symmetry.space_group_name_H-M   'P 1'
#
loop_
_entity.id
_entity.type
_entity.pdbx_description
1 polymer ?
#
loop_
_entity_poly.entity_id
_entity_poly.type
_entity_poly.pdbx_seq_one_letter_code
_entity_poly.pdbx_strand_id
1 'polypeptide(L)'
;MSEVEMAYSSIIENFSVSTVLGELFFEDEFIAVLRSIDSSRSVEDIVRILNFHEIEFLINNFNVCLIADALKDSLKKELFTGFDEVWLFKAQLPQICLEGVPYSTADAMYEKNQMDPKTLEVFENVRCELLLADGVDLWVAAREKKVFEFVLGLSEG
;
A
#
# COMPACT_ATOMS: atom_id res chain seq x y z
N MET A 1 -17.20 10.92 14.20
CA MET A 1 -17.03 9.85 13.21
C MET A 1 -16.33 10.51 12.04
N SER A 2 -15.06 10.20 11.78
CA SER A 2 -14.40 10.72 10.58
C SER A 2 -15.04 10.01 9.40
N GLU A 3 -15.72 10.75 8.54
CA GLU A 3 -16.16 10.23 7.25
C GLU A 3 -14.88 9.79 6.53
N VAL A 4 -14.68 8.47 6.40
CA VAL A 4 -13.85 7.96 5.32
C VAL A 4 -14.56 8.49 4.08
N GLU A 5 -14.01 9.53 3.48
CA GLU A 5 -14.52 10.03 2.21
C GLU A 5 -14.14 8.99 1.16
N MET A 6 -14.99 7.96 1.08
CA MET A 6 -14.90 6.87 0.14
C MET A 6 -15.15 7.45 -1.25
N ALA A 7 -14.11 7.97 -1.85
CA ALA A 7 -14.18 8.44 -3.20
C ALA A 7 -13.80 7.25 -4.09
N TYR A 8 -14.84 6.56 -4.52
CA TYR A 8 -14.76 5.47 -5.47
C TYR A 8 -14.65 6.05 -6.86
N SER A 9 -13.53 5.79 -7.52
CA SER A 9 -13.49 5.90 -8.97
C SER A 9 -12.48 4.86 -9.48
N SER A 10 -12.71 4.33 -10.68
CA SER A 10 -11.64 3.87 -11.57
C SER A 10 -11.02 5.18 -12.07
N ILE A 11 -9.88 5.58 -11.49
CA ILE A 11 -9.51 7.01 -11.52
C ILE A 11 -8.52 7.31 -12.62
N ILE A 12 -7.68 6.34 -12.97
CA ILE A 12 -6.58 6.62 -13.89
C ILE A 12 -6.31 5.40 -14.76
N GLU A 13 -6.88 5.40 -15.97
CA GLU A 13 -6.42 4.50 -17.02
C GLU A 13 -4.90 4.69 -17.20
N ASN A 14 -4.13 3.61 -17.15
CA ASN A 14 -2.67 3.54 -17.34
C ASN A 14 -1.77 3.95 -16.14
N PHE A 15 -2.27 4.01 -14.89
CA PHE A 15 -1.39 4.14 -13.71
C PHE A 15 -1.32 2.83 -12.93
N SER A 16 -0.10 2.43 -12.59
CA SER A 16 0.18 1.34 -11.64
C SER A 16 0.35 1.88 -10.23
N VAL A 17 0.20 1.02 -9.22
CA VAL A 17 0.48 1.38 -7.81
C VAL A 17 1.90 1.94 -7.66
N SER A 18 2.89 1.34 -8.34
CA SER A 18 4.28 1.81 -8.33
C SER A 18 4.46 3.24 -8.84
N THR A 19 3.69 3.65 -9.85
CA THR A 19 3.71 5.01 -10.40
C THR A 19 3.20 6.01 -9.35
N VAL A 20 2.05 5.71 -8.74
CA VAL A 20 1.46 6.56 -7.71
C VAL A 20 2.34 6.67 -6.46
N LEU A 21 2.98 5.57 -6.05
CA LEU A 21 3.93 5.58 -4.94
C LEU A 21 5.20 6.39 -5.24
N GLY A 22 5.63 6.47 -6.50
CA GLY A 22 6.77 7.30 -6.90
C GLY A 22 6.49 8.80 -6.79
N GLU A 23 5.23 9.21 -6.96
CA GLU A 23 4.80 10.61 -6.98
C GLU A 23 4.23 11.10 -5.63
N LEU A 24 3.72 10.19 -4.80
CA LEU A 24 3.33 10.50 -3.43
C LEU A 24 4.54 11.06 -2.68
N PHE A 25 4.40 12.31 -2.23
CA PHE A 25 5.32 12.94 -1.28
C PHE A 25 5.21 12.18 0.05
N PHE A 26 5.89 11.05 0.13
CA PHE A 26 6.01 10.28 1.35
C PHE A 26 6.85 11.07 2.34
N GLU A 27 6.18 11.75 3.26
CA GLU A 27 6.78 12.23 4.49
C GLU A 27 7.35 11.02 5.25
N ASP A 28 8.44 11.23 6.00
CA ASP A 28 9.20 10.18 6.71
C ASP A 28 8.38 9.49 7.83
N GLU A 29 7.12 9.87 8.01
CA GLU A 29 6.20 9.38 9.02
C GLU A 29 5.35 8.18 8.56
N PHE A 30 5.49 7.75 7.30
CA PHE A 30 4.71 6.63 6.76
C PHE A 30 5.46 5.30 6.77
N ILE A 31 4.71 4.25 7.10
CA ILE A 31 5.09 2.86 6.93
C ILE A 31 4.19 2.23 5.87
N ALA A 32 4.81 1.60 4.88
CA ALA A 32 4.16 0.86 3.84
C ALA A 32 4.18 -0.64 4.12
N VAL A 33 3.04 -1.29 3.93
CA VAL A 33 2.90 -2.74 3.88
C VAL A 33 2.63 -3.15 2.44
N LEU A 34 3.57 -3.89 1.85
CA LEU A 34 3.45 -4.41 0.49
C LEU A 34 2.75 -5.77 0.51
N ARG A 35 1.79 -5.96 -0.41
CA ARG A 35 1.00 -7.18 -0.54
C ARG A 35 0.85 -7.62 -1.99
N SER A 36 0.57 -8.92 -2.16
CA SER A 36 0.34 -9.57 -3.46
C SER A 36 1.48 -9.30 -4.45
N ILE A 37 2.72 -9.58 -4.01
CA ILE A 37 3.92 -9.33 -4.80
C ILE A 37 4.15 -10.50 -5.76
N ASP A 38 4.00 -10.29 -7.06
CA ASP A 38 4.12 -11.33 -8.11
C ASP A 38 5.47 -12.09 -8.06
N SER A 39 6.55 -11.38 -7.73
CA SER A 39 7.91 -11.95 -7.71
C SER A 39 8.19 -12.82 -6.49
N SER A 40 7.28 -12.91 -5.53
CA SER A 40 7.50 -13.62 -4.27
C SER A 40 6.38 -14.58 -3.91
N ARG A 41 6.75 -15.79 -3.48
CA ARG A 41 5.79 -16.83 -3.05
C ARG A 41 5.76 -17.03 -1.54
N SER A 42 6.63 -16.34 -0.81
CA SER A 42 6.80 -16.49 0.64
C SER A 42 7.33 -15.19 1.26
N VAL A 43 7.11 -15.00 2.56
CA VAL A 43 7.69 -13.86 3.27
C VAL A 43 9.22 -13.97 3.28
N GLU A 44 9.74 -15.20 3.37
CA GLU A 44 11.16 -15.51 3.35
C GLU A 44 11.84 -15.09 2.04
N ASP A 45 11.17 -15.23 0.89
CA ASP A 45 11.69 -14.77 -0.40
C ASP A 45 11.80 -13.24 -0.44
N ILE A 46 10.78 -12.52 0.05
CA ILE A 46 10.80 -11.05 0.15
C ILE A 46 11.96 -10.60 1.05
N VAL A 47 12.07 -11.21 2.22
CA VAL A 47 13.13 -10.93 3.21
C VAL A 47 14.51 -11.19 2.62
N ARG A 48 14.69 -12.27 1.84
CA ARG A 48 15.96 -12.57 1.18
C ARG A 48 16.33 -11.49 0.17
N ILE A 49 15.39 -11.04 -0.65
CA ILE A 49 15.60 -9.98 -1.65
C ILE A 49 15.99 -8.67 -0.94
N LEU A 50 15.22 -8.26 0.06
CA LEU A 50 15.46 -7.01 0.79
C LEU A 50 16.81 -7.02 1.51
N ASN A 51 17.18 -8.12 2.18
CA ASN A 51 18.49 -8.27 2.80
C ASN A 51 19.64 -8.21 1.79
N PHE A 52 19.48 -8.88 0.63
CA PHE A 52 20.51 -8.88 -0.41
C PHE A 52 20.77 -7.47 -0.97
N HIS A 53 19.74 -6.64 -1.03
CA HIS A 53 19.82 -5.25 -1.51
C HIS A 53 20.00 -4.20 -0.41
N GLU A 54 20.23 -4.64 0.84
CA GLU A 54 20.43 -3.78 2.01
C GLU A 54 19.29 -2.79 2.25
N ILE A 55 18.05 -3.21 1.99
CA ILE A 55 16.85 -2.41 2.27
C ILE A 55 16.41 -2.65 3.71
N GLU A 56 16.12 -1.58 4.44
CA GLU A 56 15.59 -1.67 5.80
C GLU A 56 14.11 -2.10 5.80
N PHE A 57 13.75 -3.07 6.63
CA PHE A 57 12.37 -3.55 6.77
C PHE A 57 12.10 -4.11 8.17
N LEU A 58 10.81 -4.25 8.49
CA LEU A 58 10.33 -5.01 9.65
C LEU A 58 9.34 -6.09 9.20
N ILE A 59 9.37 -7.25 9.85
CA ILE A 59 8.28 -8.22 9.77
C ILE A 59 7.34 -8.02 10.95
N ASN A 60 6.06 -7.79 10.69
CA ASN A 60 5.02 -7.71 11.71
C ASN A 60 3.77 -8.43 11.21
N ASN A 61 3.22 -9.36 12.00
CA ASN A 61 2.04 -10.15 11.64
C ASN A 61 2.09 -10.73 10.19
N PHE A 62 3.22 -11.36 9.84
CA PHE A 62 3.51 -11.91 8.49
C PHE A 62 3.47 -10.89 7.34
N ASN A 63 3.54 -9.60 7.65
CA ASN A 63 3.64 -8.52 6.69
C ASN A 63 5.04 -7.91 6.70
N VAL A 64 5.54 -7.61 5.51
CA VAL A 64 6.79 -6.88 5.29
C VAL A 64 6.48 -5.40 5.27
N CYS A 65 7.06 -4.68 6.23
CA CYS A 65 6.84 -3.27 6.47
C CYS A 65 8.09 -2.48 6.08
N LEU A 66 7.93 -1.44 5.25
CA LEU A 66 8.98 -0.55 4.81
C LEU A 66 8.67 0.88 5.27
N ILE A 67 9.66 1.58 5.81
CA ILE A 67 9.53 3.04 5.99
C ILE A 67 9.60 3.75 4.63
N ALA A 68 9.16 5.00 4.56
CA ALA A 68 9.15 5.81 3.35
C ALA A 68 10.46 5.73 2.53
N ASP A 69 11.62 5.90 3.16
CA ASP A 69 12.91 5.89 2.46
C ASP A 69 13.27 4.51 1.91
N ALA A 70 13.02 3.45 2.69
CA ALA A 70 13.25 2.08 2.27
C ALA A 70 12.32 1.68 1.11
N LEU A 71 11.06 2.11 1.15
CA LEU A 71 10.12 1.93 0.04
C LEU A 71 10.65 2.65 -1.22
N LYS A 72 11.02 3.92 -1.12
CA LYS A 72 11.58 4.70 -2.25
C LYS A 72 12.81 4.01 -2.84
N ASP A 73 13.72 3.52 -2.01
CA ASP A 73 14.93 2.83 -2.48
C ASP A 73 14.58 1.49 -3.16
N SER A 74 13.63 0.73 -2.59
CA SER A 74 13.15 -0.53 -3.19
C SER A 74 12.49 -0.33 -4.57
N LEU A 75 11.71 0.75 -4.73
CA LEU A 75 11.08 1.11 -6.00
C LEU A 75 12.11 1.54 -7.03
N LYS A 76 13.08 2.38 -6.65
CA LYS A 76 14.18 2.83 -7.53
C LYS A 76 15.05 1.70 -8.04
N LYS A 77 15.25 0.67 -7.22
CA LYS A 77 16.01 -0.53 -7.60
C LYS A 77 15.16 -1.57 -8.32
N GLU A 78 13.87 -1.31 -8.54
CA GLU A 78 12.93 -2.20 -9.22
C GLU A 78 12.89 -3.60 -8.56
N LEU A 79 12.98 -3.67 -7.22
CA LEU A 79 13.11 -4.95 -6.50
C LEU A 79 11.86 -5.84 -6.59
N PHE A 80 10.71 -5.24 -6.83
CA PHE A 80 9.42 -5.90 -6.89
C PHE A 80 8.82 -5.70 -8.28
N THR A 81 8.61 -6.80 -9.01
CA THR A 81 8.02 -6.77 -10.35
C THR A 81 6.52 -7.00 -10.22
N GLY A 82 5.77 -5.98 -9.81
CA GLY A 82 4.33 -6.06 -9.58
C GLY A 82 3.98 -6.29 -8.10
N PHE A 83 3.06 -5.47 -7.58
CA PHE A 83 2.41 -5.67 -6.29
C PHE A 83 1.00 -5.11 -6.38
N ASP A 84 0.01 -5.94 -6.04
CA ASP A 84 -1.39 -5.57 -6.24
C ASP A 84 -1.96 -4.72 -5.11
N GLU A 85 -1.23 -4.52 -4.01
CA GLU A 85 -1.82 -3.86 -2.85
C GLU A 85 -0.76 -3.24 -1.93
N VAL A 86 -0.95 -1.97 -1.56
CA VAL A 86 -0.09 -1.24 -0.63
C VAL A 86 -0.92 -0.47 0.39
N TRP A 87 -0.61 -0.70 1.66
CA TRP A 87 -1.25 -0.05 2.80
C TRP A 87 -0.26 0.91 3.45
N LEU A 88 -0.69 2.14 3.70
CA LEU A 88 0.14 3.20 4.24
C LEU A 88 -0.40 3.63 5.60
N PHE A 89 0.45 3.56 6.61
CA PHE A 89 0.14 3.88 8.00
C PHE A 89 0.97 5.08 8.44
N LYS A 90 0.34 6.07 9.07
CA LYS A 90 1.05 7.18 9.70
C LYS A 90 1.51 6.78 11.09
N ALA A 91 2.74 6.26 11.20
CA ALA A 91 3.32 5.75 12.43
C ALA A 91 4.83 5.53 12.31
N GLN A 92 5.51 5.42 13.46
CA GLN A 92 6.89 4.93 13.53
C GLN A 92 6.92 3.47 13.99
N LEU A 93 7.83 2.68 13.42
CA LEU A 93 7.99 1.28 13.81
C LEU A 93 8.48 1.20 15.26
N PRO A 94 8.04 0.21 16.06
CA PRO A 94 7.16 -0.92 15.73
C PRO A 94 5.67 -0.69 16.10
N GLN A 95 5.17 0.55 16.13
CA GLN A 95 3.87 0.86 16.77
C GLN A 95 2.60 0.52 15.94
N ILE A 96 2.74 -0.15 14.79
CA ILE A 96 1.60 -0.44 13.90
C ILE A 96 0.84 -1.71 14.34
N CYS A 97 -0.47 -1.60 14.46
CA CYS A 97 -1.35 -2.76 14.66
C CYS A 97 -1.80 -3.27 13.29
N LEU A 98 -1.28 -4.43 12.88
CA LEU A 98 -1.63 -5.10 11.62
C LEU A 98 -2.57 -6.30 11.83
N GLU A 99 -3.20 -6.40 12.99
CA GLU A 99 -4.17 -7.47 13.26
C GLU A 99 -5.36 -7.34 12.28
N GLY A 100 -5.65 -8.43 11.57
CA GLY A 100 -6.68 -8.43 10.53
C GLY A 100 -6.21 -7.95 9.15
N VAL A 101 -5.05 -7.30 9.03
CA VAL A 101 -4.43 -7.03 7.72
C VAL A 101 -3.99 -8.36 7.12
N PRO A 102 -4.43 -8.72 5.89
CA PRO A 102 -4.01 -9.98 5.30
C PRO A 102 -2.51 -9.95 4.98
N TYR A 103 -1.89 -11.13 4.79
CA TYR A 103 -0.43 -11.26 4.74
C TYR A 103 0.17 -10.71 3.43
N SER A 104 1.47 -10.39 3.46
CA SER A 104 2.21 -9.85 2.29
C SER A 104 2.12 -10.71 1.03
N THR A 105 1.92 -12.02 1.18
CA THR A 105 1.84 -12.96 0.05
C THR A 105 0.43 -13.44 -0.24
N ALA A 106 -0.58 -12.94 0.47
CA ALA A 106 -1.95 -13.30 0.18
C ALA A 106 -2.40 -12.57 -1.08
N ASP A 107 -2.86 -13.34 -2.07
CA ASP A 107 -3.41 -12.80 -3.32
C ASP A 107 -4.53 -11.81 -3.01
N ALA A 108 -4.49 -10.67 -3.69
CA ALA A 108 -5.58 -9.71 -3.61
C ALA A 108 -6.72 -10.15 -4.53
N MET A 109 -7.95 -10.25 -3.99
CA MET A 109 -9.15 -10.56 -4.78
C MET A 109 -9.94 -9.27 -5.01
N TYR A 110 -9.63 -8.56 -6.11
CA TYR A 110 -10.43 -7.43 -6.56
C TYR A 110 -11.38 -7.85 -7.66
N GLU A 111 -12.68 -7.69 -7.45
CA GLU A 111 -13.66 -7.83 -8.52
C GLU A 111 -13.64 -6.57 -9.39
N LYS A 112 -14.00 -6.73 -10.66
CA LYS A 112 -13.89 -5.69 -11.71
C LYS A 112 -14.53 -4.34 -11.37
N ASN A 113 -15.38 -4.24 -10.35
CA ASN A 113 -16.08 -3.01 -9.99
C ASN A 113 -16.18 -2.76 -8.47
N GLN A 114 -15.49 -3.53 -7.62
CA GLN A 114 -15.56 -3.30 -6.17
C GLN A 114 -14.33 -3.85 -5.43
N MET A 115 -13.82 -3.06 -4.48
CA MET A 115 -12.94 -3.57 -3.44
C MET A 115 -13.71 -4.54 -2.54
N ASP A 116 -13.07 -5.63 -2.11
CA ASP A 116 -13.69 -6.59 -1.20
C ASP A 116 -14.16 -5.88 0.10
N PRO A 117 -15.43 -6.03 0.51
CA PRO A 117 -15.94 -5.39 1.72
C PRO A 117 -15.14 -5.69 3.00
N LYS A 118 -14.50 -6.87 3.09
CA LYS A 118 -13.66 -7.19 4.25
C LYS A 118 -12.36 -6.40 4.25
N THR A 119 -11.74 -6.19 3.08
CA THR A 119 -10.58 -5.31 2.94
C THR A 119 -10.89 -3.89 3.43
N LEU A 120 -12.06 -3.36 3.05
CA LEU A 120 -12.51 -2.05 3.52
C LEU A 120 -12.76 -2.02 5.03
N GLU A 121 -13.44 -3.03 5.58
CA GLU A 121 -13.66 -3.15 7.02
C GLU A 121 -12.31 -3.19 7.78
N VAL A 122 -11.33 -3.92 7.27
CA VAL A 122 -9.99 -3.95 7.85
C VAL A 122 -9.34 -2.57 7.79
N PHE A 123 -9.35 -1.90 6.63
CA PHE A 123 -8.83 -0.53 6.45
C PHE A 123 -9.40 0.47 7.48
N GLU A 124 -10.72 0.39 7.72
CA GLU A 124 -11.40 1.22 8.71
C GLU A 124 -10.98 0.90 10.15
N ASN A 125 -10.73 -0.37 10.46
CA ASN A 125 -10.38 -0.82 11.80
C ASN A 125 -8.91 -0.55 12.16
N VAL A 126 -7.98 -0.79 11.23
CA VAL A 126 -6.54 -0.72 11.50
C VAL A 126 -5.94 0.69 11.40
N ARG A 127 -6.79 1.69 11.13
CA ARG A 127 -6.36 3.09 10.94
C ARG A 127 -5.28 3.26 9.86
N CYS A 128 -5.42 2.51 8.77
CA CYS A 128 -4.64 2.74 7.56
C CYS A 128 -5.05 4.10 6.98
N GLU A 129 -4.08 4.92 6.56
CA GLU A 129 -4.32 6.25 6.01
C GLU A 129 -4.66 6.22 4.53
N LEU A 130 -3.97 5.33 3.80
CA LEU A 130 -4.12 5.19 2.35
C LEU A 130 -3.90 3.74 1.95
N LEU A 131 -4.85 3.19 1.20
CA LEU A 131 -4.77 1.89 0.56
C LEU A 131 -4.79 2.13 -0.96
N LEU A 132 -3.77 1.61 -1.63
CA LEU A 132 -3.68 1.52 -3.08
C LEU A 132 -3.79 0.05 -3.48
N ALA A 133 -4.57 -0.25 -4.50
CA ALA A 133 -4.81 -1.62 -4.92
C ALA A 133 -4.89 -1.73 -6.44
N ASP A 134 -4.00 -2.51 -7.04
CA ASP A 134 -3.99 -2.81 -8.47
C ASP A 134 -4.94 -3.98 -8.77
N GLY A 135 -5.90 -3.76 -9.67
CA GLY A 135 -6.85 -4.78 -10.13
C GLY A 135 -7.01 -4.71 -11.64
N VAL A 136 -8.25 -4.70 -12.12
CA VAL A 136 -8.51 -4.26 -13.52
C VAL A 136 -8.30 -2.75 -13.68
N ASP A 137 -8.52 -2.01 -12.61
CA ASP A 137 -8.28 -0.59 -12.44
C ASP A 137 -7.48 -0.36 -11.14
N LEU A 138 -6.84 0.79 -11.00
CA LEU A 138 -6.25 1.21 -9.73
C LEU A 138 -7.35 1.68 -8.77
N TRP A 139 -7.38 1.06 -7.59
CA TRP A 139 -8.27 1.39 -6.49
C TRP A 139 -7.54 2.19 -5.41
N VAL A 140 -8.25 3.17 -4.85
CA VAL A 140 -7.72 4.07 -3.83
C VAL A 140 -8.75 4.21 -2.70
N ALA A 141 -8.34 3.96 -1.45
CA ALA A 141 -9.11 4.32 -0.28
C ALA A 141 -8.25 5.17 0.66
N ALA A 142 -8.74 6.35 1.08
CA ALA A 142 -8.00 7.26 1.94
C ALA A 142 -8.87 7.77 3.09
N ARG A 143 -8.24 8.06 4.23
CA ARG A 143 -8.92 8.64 5.40
C ARG A 143 -9.14 10.14 5.28
N GLU A 144 -8.22 10.82 4.61
CA GLU A 144 -8.28 12.26 4.41
C GLU A 144 -8.59 12.57 2.96
N LYS A 145 -9.63 13.40 2.75
CA LYS A 145 -10.02 13.89 1.42
C LYS A 145 -8.84 14.45 0.63
N LYS A 146 -7.97 15.22 1.29
CA LYS A 146 -6.81 15.85 0.64
C LYS A 146 -5.81 14.82 0.11
N VAL A 147 -5.59 13.73 0.84
CA VAL A 147 -4.73 12.62 0.41
C VAL A 147 -5.34 11.96 -0.82
N PHE A 148 -6.66 11.74 -0.79
CA PHE A 148 -7.39 11.24 -1.93
C PHE A 148 -7.26 12.15 -3.16
N GLU A 149 -7.61 13.43 -3.03
CA GLU A 149 -7.52 14.43 -4.11
C GLU A 149 -6.10 14.54 -4.68
N PHE A 150 -5.07 14.48 -3.81
CA PHE A 150 -3.68 14.46 -4.23
C PHE A 150 -3.37 13.22 -5.09
N VAL A 151 -3.75 12.02 -4.65
CA VAL A 151 -3.53 10.77 -5.41
C VAL A 151 -4.20 10.82 -6.78
N LEU A 152 -5.35 11.50 -6.88
CA LEU A 152 -6.07 11.61 -8.14
C LEU A 152 -5.48 12.67 -9.09
N GLY A 153 -4.46 13.43 -8.65
CA GLY A 153 -4.04 14.63 -9.36
C GLY A 153 -5.14 15.70 -9.45
N LEU A 154 -6.14 15.63 -8.55
CA LEU A 154 -7.23 16.60 -8.43
C LEU A 154 -6.90 17.74 -7.46
N SER A 155 -5.66 17.85 -6.99
CA SER A 155 -5.21 19.01 -6.22
C SER A 155 -5.40 20.28 -7.07
N GLU A 156 -6.42 21.06 -6.71
CA GLU A 156 -6.81 22.29 -7.38
C GLU A 156 -5.63 23.28 -7.47
N GLY A 157 -5.53 23.93 -8.63
CA GLY A 157 -4.98 25.29 -8.73
C GLY A 157 -5.96 26.34 -8.23
#